data_AF-A0A1G1E9C0-F1
#
_entry.id   AF-A0A1G1E9C0-F1
#
_cell.length_a   1.000
_cell.length_b   1.000
_cell.length_c   1.000
_cell.angle_alpha   90.00
_cell.angle_beta   90.00
_cell.angle_gamma   90.00
#
_symmetry.space_group_name_H-M   'P 1'
#
loop_
_entity.id
_entity.type
_entity.pdbx_description
1 polymer ?
#
loop_
_entity_poly.entity_id
_entity_poly.type
_entity_poly.pdbx_seq_one_letter_code
_entity_poly.pdbx_strand_id
1 'polypeptide(L)'
;MQSEEYLMHSKIIELQKRAKLLDISFQKVRSKQLNVQKIKDDIRSFVQYYFRDIRTAYIQDGRLENDLATADEYMQHLLRCAQKRTLLSVCKRTMKDINTALHELELKSIKPTISERCNSSDIRYTQVIDTLRRINSSAALSYGQALKDLSDADRKSWRGTAVEFRETLREVLDKLAPDEDVKAQPGFKLEQDAKGPTMRQKTIFILKSRHIAEKQIKPLADGINIVEELIGKFIRSVYERSSVATHMHTSKEEACKIKDYVTLALIELLEIRT
;
A
#
# COMPACT_ATOMS: atom_id res chain seq x y z
N MET A 1 3.54 -11.40 -7.43
CA MET A 1 2.59 -10.26 -7.37
C MET A 1 1.43 -10.38 -8.35
N GLN A 2 1.62 -10.67 -9.65
CA GLN A 2 0.46 -10.87 -10.55
C GLN A 2 -0.46 -12.03 -10.13
N SER A 3 0.03 -13.07 -9.45
CA SER A 3 -0.80 -14.22 -9.07
C SER A 3 -1.87 -13.94 -8.00
N GLU A 4 -1.68 -12.91 -7.15
CA GLU A 4 -2.60 -12.63 -6.03
C GLU A 4 -3.83 -11.84 -6.49
N GLU A 5 -3.67 -10.89 -7.42
CA GLU A 5 -4.80 -10.15 -7.99
C GLU A 5 -5.78 -11.07 -8.73
N TYR A 6 -5.26 -12.05 -9.48
CA TYR A 6 -6.09 -13.07 -10.14
C TYR A 6 -6.83 -13.97 -9.15
N LEU A 7 -6.27 -14.20 -7.95
CA LEU A 7 -6.88 -15.05 -6.95
C LEU A 7 -8.16 -14.42 -6.39
N MET A 8 -8.14 -13.13 -6.07
CA MET A 8 -9.31 -12.44 -5.53
C MET A 8 -10.45 -12.35 -6.56
N HIS A 9 -10.12 -12.03 -7.81
CA HIS A 9 -11.09 -11.99 -8.89
C HIS A 9 -11.75 -13.37 -9.11
N SER A 10 -10.95 -14.45 -9.11
CA SER A 10 -11.44 -15.83 -9.21
C SER A 10 -12.42 -16.19 -8.08
N LYS A 11 -12.10 -15.78 -6.83
CA LYS A 11 -12.96 -15.98 -5.66
C LYS A 11 -14.31 -15.26 -5.79
N ILE A 12 -14.34 -14.03 -6.29
CA ILE A 12 -15.59 -13.28 -6.53
C ILE A 12 -16.44 -14.00 -7.59
N ILE A 13 -15.83 -14.46 -8.68
CA ILE A 13 -16.52 -15.24 -9.72
C ILE A 13 -17.11 -16.53 -9.13
N GLU A 14 -16.37 -17.23 -8.27
CA GLU A 14 -16.88 -18.43 -7.59
C GLU A 14 -18.10 -18.10 -6.73
N LEU A 15 -18.05 -17.01 -5.96
CA LEU A 15 -19.16 -16.57 -5.13
C LEU A 15 -20.40 -16.24 -5.98
N GLN A 16 -20.23 -15.54 -7.11
CA GLN A 16 -21.33 -15.25 -8.03
C GLN A 16 -21.95 -16.53 -8.63
N LYS A 17 -21.13 -17.54 -8.94
CA LYS A 17 -21.63 -18.86 -9.38
C LYS A 17 -22.49 -19.50 -8.29
N ARG A 18 -22.05 -19.47 -7.03
CA ARG A 18 -22.85 -19.97 -5.89
C ARG A 18 -24.15 -19.19 -5.70
N ALA A 19 -24.12 -17.87 -5.86
CA ALA A 19 -25.32 -17.02 -5.79
C ALA A 19 -26.35 -17.42 -6.86
N LYS A 20 -25.92 -17.70 -8.09
CA LYS A 20 -26.80 -18.19 -9.17
C LYS A 20 -27.43 -19.56 -8.85
N LEU A 21 -26.65 -20.49 -8.29
CA LEU A 21 -27.17 -21.81 -7.88
C LEU A 21 -28.22 -21.68 -6.77
N LEU A 22 -28.02 -20.75 -5.84
CA LEU A 22 -28.98 -20.46 -4.78
C LEU A 22 -30.26 -19.82 -5.34
N ASP A 23 -30.14 -18.90 -6.31
CA ASP A 23 -31.31 -18.30 -6.96
C ASP A 23 -32.16 -19.35 -7.71
N ILE A 24 -31.52 -20.26 -8.45
CA ILE A 24 -32.19 -21.41 -9.08
C ILE A 24 -32.95 -22.24 -8.04
N SER A 25 -32.37 -22.42 -6.85
CA SER A 25 -33.02 -23.14 -5.75
C SER A 25 -34.25 -22.40 -5.22
N PHE A 26 -34.23 -21.07 -5.14
CA PHE A 26 -35.41 -20.27 -4.81
C PHE A 26 -36.52 -20.34 -5.85
N GLN A 27 -36.18 -20.48 -7.14
CA GLN A 27 -37.17 -20.60 -8.21
C GLN A 27 -37.97 -21.92 -8.12
N LYS A 28 -37.38 -22.98 -7.56
CA LYS A 28 -38.03 -24.28 -7.38
C LYS A 28 -39.03 -24.32 -6.22
N VAL A 29 -39.02 -23.32 -5.33
CA VAL A 29 -39.94 -23.26 -4.18
C VAL A 29 -41.29 -22.73 -4.59
N ARG A 30 -42.34 -23.53 -4.39
CA ARG A 30 -43.74 -23.13 -4.66
C ARG A 30 -44.40 -22.42 -3.48
N SER A 31 -43.90 -22.58 -2.26
CA SER A 31 -44.49 -21.97 -1.07
C SER A 31 -44.23 -20.46 -1.00
N LYS A 32 -45.22 -19.71 -0.52
CA LYS A 32 -45.11 -18.25 -0.32
C LYS A 32 -44.06 -17.87 0.75
N GLN A 33 -43.85 -18.74 1.73
CA GLN A 33 -42.87 -18.57 2.80
C GLN A 33 -41.69 -19.53 2.62
N LEU A 34 -40.52 -19.11 3.09
CA LEU A 34 -39.32 -19.93 3.12
C LEU A 34 -39.37 -20.93 4.29
N ASN A 35 -39.92 -22.12 4.03
CA ASN A 35 -40.03 -23.19 5.02
C ASN A 35 -39.20 -24.43 4.69
N VAL A 36 -38.62 -24.50 3.49
CA VAL A 36 -37.81 -25.64 3.05
C VAL A 36 -36.46 -25.61 3.75
N GLN A 37 -36.21 -26.56 4.66
CA GLN A 37 -35.01 -26.61 5.49
C GLN A 37 -33.72 -26.65 4.65
N LYS A 38 -33.70 -27.48 3.59
CA LYS A 38 -32.56 -27.56 2.68
C LYS A 38 -32.11 -26.19 2.15
N ILE A 39 -33.05 -25.35 1.74
CA ILE A 39 -32.73 -24.01 1.21
C ILE A 39 -32.24 -23.08 2.32
N LYS A 40 -32.76 -23.22 3.54
CA LYS A 40 -32.22 -22.50 4.69
C LYS A 40 -30.78 -22.88 4.98
N ASP A 41 -30.44 -24.16 4.86
CA ASP A 41 -29.08 -24.66 5.02
C ASP A 41 -28.16 -24.15 3.89
N ASP A 42 -28.66 -24.15 2.64
CA ASP A 42 -27.94 -23.60 1.48
C ASP A 42 -27.65 -22.10 1.65
N ILE A 43 -28.61 -21.31 2.15
CA ILE A 43 -28.42 -19.89 2.48
C ILE A 43 -27.31 -19.73 3.54
N ARG A 44 -27.36 -20.52 4.62
CA ARG A 44 -26.34 -20.44 5.69
C ARG A 44 -24.96 -20.75 5.16
N SER A 45 -24.83 -21.81 4.35
CA SER A 45 -23.58 -22.21 3.71
C SER A 45 -23.03 -21.11 2.80
N PHE A 46 -23.90 -20.51 1.97
CA PHE A 46 -23.54 -19.39 1.10
C PHE A 46 -23.02 -18.17 1.87
N VAL A 47 -23.75 -17.74 2.91
CA VAL A 47 -23.36 -16.59 3.74
C VAL A 47 -22.08 -16.88 4.53
N GLN A 48 -21.92 -18.09 5.08
CA GLN A 48 -20.71 -18.49 5.79
C GLN A 48 -19.48 -18.48 4.88
N TYR A 49 -19.60 -18.99 3.65
CA TYR A 49 -18.53 -18.96 2.67
C TYR A 49 -18.12 -17.51 2.33
N TYR A 50 -19.09 -16.60 2.17
CA TYR A 50 -18.79 -15.19 1.99
C TYR A 50 -17.98 -14.60 3.16
N PHE A 51 -18.45 -14.76 4.40
CA PHE A 51 -17.79 -14.15 5.56
C PHE A 51 -16.44 -14.80 5.91
N ARG A 52 -16.29 -16.12 5.71
CA ARG A 52 -15.07 -16.85 6.06
C ARG A 52 -14.00 -16.75 4.98
N ASP A 53 -14.38 -16.94 3.72
CA ASP A 53 -13.41 -17.12 2.64
C ASP A 53 -13.23 -15.85 1.80
N ILE A 54 -14.32 -15.17 1.46
CA ILE A 54 -14.30 -14.04 0.53
C ILE A 54 -13.94 -12.75 1.26
N ARG A 55 -14.66 -12.41 2.32
CA ARG A 55 -14.42 -11.21 3.13
C ARG A 55 -13.01 -11.19 3.71
N THR A 56 -12.58 -12.31 4.30
CA THR A 56 -11.22 -12.44 4.86
C THR A 56 -10.15 -12.25 3.79
N ALA A 57 -10.30 -12.87 2.62
CA ALA A 57 -9.34 -12.73 1.54
C ALA A 57 -9.32 -11.30 0.97
N TYR A 58 -10.48 -10.64 0.86
CA TYR A 58 -10.57 -9.26 0.38
C TYR A 58 -9.83 -8.27 1.30
N ILE A 59 -9.96 -8.45 2.61
CA ILE A 59 -9.25 -7.62 3.61
C ILE A 59 -7.75 -7.94 3.61
N GLN A 60 -7.37 -9.21 3.49
CA GLN A 60 -5.96 -9.63 3.39
C GLN A 60 -5.26 -9.08 2.14
N ASP A 61 -6.00 -8.87 1.04
CA ASP A 61 -5.53 -8.20 -0.19
C ASP A 61 -5.31 -6.68 0.01
N GLY A 62 -5.53 -6.15 1.21
CA GLY A 62 -5.29 -4.75 1.57
C GLY A 62 -6.37 -3.78 1.08
N ARG A 63 -7.54 -4.28 0.71
CA ARG A 63 -8.68 -3.47 0.25
C ARG A 63 -9.49 -2.93 1.43
N LEU A 64 -10.25 -1.85 1.19
CA LEU A 64 -11.00 -1.20 2.25
C LEU A 64 -12.21 -2.02 2.70
N GLU A 65 -12.40 -2.12 4.01
CA GLU A 65 -13.58 -2.76 4.61
C GLU A 65 -14.88 -2.05 4.19
N ASN A 66 -14.81 -0.73 3.95
CA ASN A 66 -15.93 0.08 3.47
C ASN A 66 -16.49 -0.40 2.14
N ASP A 67 -15.68 -1.02 1.28
CA ASP A 67 -16.16 -1.55 0.00
C ASP A 67 -17.12 -2.73 0.19
N LEU A 68 -16.98 -3.46 1.29
CA LEU A 68 -17.77 -4.65 1.61
C LEU A 68 -19.05 -4.33 2.38
N ALA A 69 -19.19 -3.13 2.97
CA ALA A 69 -20.27 -2.80 3.89
C ALA A 69 -21.67 -3.13 3.35
N THR A 70 -21.94 -2.76 2.08
CA THR A 70 -23.21 -3.04 1.41
C THR A 70 -23.46 -4.55 1.23
N ALA A 71 -22.43 -5.30 0.83
CA ALA A 71 -22.54 -6.75 0.67
C ALA A 71 -22.71 -7.45 2.03
N ASP A 72 -21.97 -7.02 3.06
CA ASP A 72 -22.08 -7.49 4.45
C ASP A 72 -23.52 -7.32 4.96
N GLU A 73 -24.13 -6.14 4.75
CA GLU A 73 -25.50 -5.87 5.15
C GLU A 73 -26.50 -6.82 4.50
N TYR A 74 -26.43 -7.00 3.18
CA TYR A 74 -27.35 -7.89 2.47
C TYR A 74 -27.15 -9.36 2.83
N MET A 75 -25.91 -9.81 3.05
CA MET A 75 -25.58 -11.17 3.49
C MET A 75 -26.15 -11.45 4.90
N GLN A 76 -26.00 -10.51 5.82
CA GLN A 76 -26.63 -10.59 7.14
C GLN A 76 -28.15 -10.59 7.05
N HIS A 77 -28.74 -9.76 6.19
CA HIS A 77 -30.19 -9.72 5.98
C HIS A 77 -30.71 -11.05 5.43
N LEU A 78 -30.02 -11.65 4.45
CA LEU A 78 -30.37 -12.95 3.90
C LEU A 78 -30.29 -14.06 4.97
N LEU A 79 -29.27 -14.02 5.82
CA LEU A 79 -29.14 -14.96 6.95
C LEU A 79 -30.30 -14.84 7.95
N ARG A 80 -30.71 -13.61 8.28
CA ARG A 80 -31.90 -13.36 9.13
C ARG A 80 -33.17 -13.90 8.45
N CYS A 81 -33.27 -13.77 7.13
CA CYS A 81 -34.41 -14.32 6.38
C CYS A 81 -34.50 -15.85 6.50
N ALA A 82 -33.37 -16.57 6.50
CA ALA A 82 -33.32 -18.02 6.66
C ALA A 82 -33.66 -18.50 8.09
N GLN A 83 -33.38 -17.69 9.11
CA GLN A 83 -33.71 -18.00 10.50
C GLN A 83 -35.21 -17.83 10.79
N LYS A 84 -35.86 -16.85 10.15
CA LYS A 84 -37.28 -16.54 10.35
C LYS A 84 -38.19 -17.23 9.33
N ARG A 85 -39.51 -17.17 9.54
CA ARG A 85 -40.53 -17.52 8.53
C ARG A 85 -40.77 -16.34 7.60
N THR A 86 -39.82 -16.10 6.70
CA THR A 86 -39.82 -14.92 5.81
C THR A 86 -40.53 -15.24 4.50
N LEU A 87 -41.16 -14.23 3.89
CA LEU A 87 -41.73 -14.36 2.55
C LEU A 87 -40.63 -14.62 1.51
N LEU A 88 -40.88 -15.55 0.59
CA LEU A 88 -39.93 -15.91 -0.47
C LEU A 88 -39.58 -14.71 -1.37
N SER A 89 -40.52 -13.79 -1.57
CA SER A 89 -40.31 -12.56 -2.34
C SER A 89 -39.27 -11.63 -1.71
N VAL A 90 -39.20 -11.57 -0.38
CA VAL A 90 -38.18 -10.78 0.33
C VAL A 90 -36.81 -11.40 0.13
N CYS A 91 -36.69 -12.73 0.31
CA CYS A 91 -35.42 -13.44 0.06
C CYS A 91 -34.92 -13.24 -1.39
N LYS A 92 -35.82 -13.34 -2.38
CA LYS A 92 -35.47 -13.11 -3.81
C LYS A 92 -35.03 -11.67 -4.08
N ARG A 93 -35.66 -10.69 -3.45
CA ARG A 93 -35.22 -9.29 -3.53
C ARG A 93 -33.81 -9.13 -2.96
N THR A 94 -33.58 -9.63 -1.74
CA THR A 94 -32.24 -9.58 -1.12
C THR A 94 -31.18 -10.29 -1.97
N MET A 95 -31.50 -11.41 -2.62
CA MET A 95 -30.58 -12.06 -3.56
C MET A 95 -30.23 -11.18 -4.78
N LYS A 96 -31.19 -10.42 -5.31
CA LYS A 96 -30.93 -9.47 -6.39
C LYS A 96 -29.97 -8.38 -5.91
N ASP A 97 -30.21 -7.84 -4.71
CA ASP A 97 -29.37 -6.80 -4.10
C ASP A 97 -27.95 -7.32 -3.83
N ILE A 98 -27.81 -8.58 -3.37
CA ILE A 98 -26.52 -9.27 -3.25
C ILE A 98 -25.81 -9.36 -4.59
N ASN A 99 -26.49 -9.82 -5.65
CA ASN A 99 -25.87 -9.95 -6.97
C ASN A 99 -25.38 -8.60 -7.50
N THR A 100 -26.13 -7.52 -7.28
CA THR A 100 -25.68 -6.16 -7.62
C THR A 100 -24.43 -5.78 -6.83
N ALA A 101 -24.42 -5.98 -5.50
CA ALA A 101 -23.25 -5.68 -4.67
C ALA A 101 -22.01 -6.50 -5.07
N LEU A 102 -22.19 -7.79 -5.43
CA LEU A 102 -21.10 -8.64 -5.89
C LEU A 102 -20.53 -8.20 -7.24
N HIS A 103 -21.37 -7.66 -8.14
CA HIS A 103 -20.89 -7.13 -9.41
C HIS A 103 -20.09 -5.83 -9.21
N GLU A 104 -20.53 -4.95 -8.31
CA GLU A 104 -19.76 -3.75 -7.93
C GLU A 104 -18.39 -4.12 -7.33
N LEU A 105 -18.35 -5.16 -6.48
CA LEU A 105 -17.08 -5.67 -5.94
C LEU A 105 -16.17 -6.24 -7.04
N GLU A 106 -16.73 -6.93 -8.03
CA GLU A 106 -15.99 -7.42 -9.19
C GLU A 106 -15.39 -6.27 -10.00
N LEU A 107 -16.17 -5.23 -10.29
CA LEU A 107 -15.69 -4.04 -11.00
C LEU A 107 -14.57 -3.33 -10.24
N LYS A 108 -14.68 -3.24 -8.91
CA LYS A 108 -13.62 -2.71 -8.03
C LYS A 108 -12.39 -3.64 -7.98
N SER A 109 -12.56 -4.94 -8.18
CA SER A 109 -11.44 -5.89 -8.21
C SER A 109 -10.56 -5.75 -9.45
N ILE A 110 -11.16 -5.39 -10.59
CA ILE A 110 -10.49 -5.26 -11.89
C ILE A 110 -9.78 -3.90 -12.04
N LYS A 111 -10.29 -2.84 -11.39
CA LYS A 111 -9.63 -1.54 -11.43
C LYS A 111 -8.28 -1.66 -10.72
N PRO A 112 -7.14 -1.38 -11.39
CA PRO A 112 -5.85 -1.34 -10.72
C PRO A 112 -5.96 -0.31 -9.60
N THR A 113 -5.84 -0.76 -8.36
CA THR A 113 -5.90 0.08 -7.16
C THR A 113 -4.67 0.97 -7.14
N ILE A 114 -4.67 2.02 -7.94
CA ILE A 114 -3.60 3.02 -7.97
C ILE A 114 -3.67 3.90 -6.71
N SER A 115 -4.78 3.90 -5.97
CA SER A 115 -5.08 5.02 -5.06
C SER A 115 -5.15 4.75 -3.55
N GLU A 116 -5.07 3.50 -3.04
CA GLU A 116 -5.36 3.27 -1.60
C GLU A 116 -4.47 2.24 -0.89
N ARG A 117 -3.21 2.09 -1.30
CA ARG A 117 -2.19 1.30 -0.54
C ARG A 117 -1.74 1.98 0.76
N CYS A 118 -2.64 2.64 1.49
CA CYS A 118 -2.29 3.40 2.69
C CYS A 118 -2.34 2.56 3.99
N ASN A 119 -2.96 1.38 4.03
CA ASN A 119 -3.12 0.66 5.31
C ASN A 119 -2.01 -0.38 5.59
N SER A 120 -1.39 -1.01 4.59
CA SER A 120 -0.15 -1.78 4.78
C SER A 120 1.10 -0.90 4.93
N SER A 121 0.92 0.42 4.86
CA SER A 121 1.98 1.40 4.89
C SER A 121 2.48 1.70 6.32
N ASP A 122 1.67 1.42 7.34
CA ASP A 122 1.92 1.84 8.72
C ASP A 122 3.08 1.08 9.38
N ILE A 123 3.21 -0.23 9.13
CA ILE A 123 4.31 -1.03 9.70
C ILE A 123 5.66 -0.56 9.16
N ARG A 124 5.76 -0.30 7.85
CA ARG A 124 7.00 0.16 7.22
C ARG A 124 7.41 1.53 7.73
N TYR A 125 6.46 2.45 7.88
CA TYR A 125 6.72 3.77 8.43
C TYR A 125 7.16 3.72 9.89
N THR A 126 6.57 2.85 10.69
CA THR A 126 6.98 2.61 12.08
C THR A 126 8.43 2.10 12.13
N GLN A 127 8.79 1.13 11.30
CA GLN A 127 10.17 0.62 11.21
C GLN A 127 11.17 1.71 10.78
N VAL A 128 10.80 2.56 9.83
CA VAL A 128 11.61 3.72 9.41
C VAL A 128 11.79 4.67 10.59
N ILE A 129 10.71 5.09 11.26
CA ILE A 129 10.78 6.00 12.41
C ILE A 129 11.65 5.43 13.53
N ASP A 130 11.47 4.17 13.89
CA ASP A 130 12.22 3.53 14.98
C ASP A 130 13.70 3.37 14.63
N THR A 131 14.02 3.16 13.36
CA THR A 131 15.42 3.11 12.89
C THR A 131 16.03 4.50 12.86
N LEU A 132 15.32 5.50 12.33
CA LEU A 132 15.74 6.90 12.36
C LEU A 132 15.98 7.37 13.78
N ARG A 133 15.10 7.07 14.74
CA ARG A 133 15.25 7.50 16.14
C ARG A 133 16.55 6.99 16.77
N ARG A 134 17.05 5.83 16.34
CA ARG A 134 18.32 5.24 16.80
C ARG A 134 19.54 5.91 16.18
N ILE A 135 19.47 6.40 14.94
CA ILE A 135 20.62 6.97 14.22
C ILE A 135 20.66 8.51 14.22
N ASN A 136 19.49 9.15 14.12
CA ASN A 136 19.27 10.59 14.05
C ASN A 136 17.82 10.92 14.47
N SER A 137 17.66 11.36 15.72
CA SER A 137 16.35 11.71 16.28
C SER A 137 15.68 12.90 15.59
N SER A 138 16.45 13.86 15.09
CA SER A 138 15.92 15.01 14.33
C SER A 138 15.23 14.55 13.05
N ALA A 139 15.90 13.71 12.26
CA ALA A 139 15.34 13.12 11.05
C ALA A 139 14.07 12.29 11.35
N ALA A 140 14.04 11.57 12.47
CA ALA A 140 12.86 10.82 12.89
C ALA A 140 11.66 11.74 13.20
N LEU A 141 11.90 12.89 13.83
CA LEU A 141 10.87 13.88 14.12
C LEU A 141 10.33 14.52 12.84
N SER A 142 11.20 14.93 11.92
CA SER A 142 10.78 15.47 10.62
C SER A 142 9.94 14.47 9.83
N TYR A 143 10.39 13.22 9.72
CA TYR A 143 9.64 12.18 9.02
C TYR A 143 8.28 11.91 9.67
N GLY A 144 8.25 11.79 11.00
CA GLY A 144 7.00 11.58 11.75
C GLY A 144 6.03 12.76 11.64
N GLN A 145 6.52 13.99 11.65
CA GLN A 145 5.70 15.19 11.44
C GLN A 145 5.11 15.21 10.02
N ALA A 146 5.89 14.84 9.02
CA ALA A 146 5.42 14.77 7.64
C ALA A 146 4.30 13.74 7.45
N LEU A 147 4.41 12.57 8.11
CA LEU A 147 3.36 11.56 8.12
C LEU A 147 2.10 12.06 8.84
N LYS A 148 2.26 12.69 10.00
CA LYS A 148 1.15 13.29 10.76
C LYS A 148 0.42 14.34 9.93
N ASP A 149 1.16 15.19 9.21
CA ASP A 149 0.59 16.17 8.31
C ASP A 149 -0.28 15.50 7.24
N LEU A 150 0.19 14.42 6.60
CA LEU A 150 -0.55 13.71 5.54
C LEU A 150 -1.87 13.09 6.04
N SER A 151 -1.94 12.74 7.32
CA SER A 151 -3.15 12.26 7.98
C SER A 151 -4.15 13.38 8.30
N ASP A 152 -3.72 14.65 8.32
CA ASP A 152 -4.61 15.79 8.57
C ASP A 152 -5.44 16.12 7.32
N ALA A 153 -6.77 15.95 7.42
CA ALA A 153 -7.69 16.23 6.34
C ALA A 153 -7.95 17.74 6.14
N ASP A 154 -7.76 18.54 7.19
CA ASP A 154 -8.06 19.98 7.19
C ASP A 154 -6.86 20.83 6.77
N ARG A 155 -5.73 20.19 6.47
CA ARG A 155 -4.50 20.88 6.10
C ARG A 155 -4.63 21.57 4.74
N LYS A 156 -4.38 22.89 4.74
CA LYS A 156 -4.53 23.75 3.55
C LYS A 156 -3.32 23.76 2.61
N SER A 157 -2.15 23.30 3.05
CA SER A 157 -0.91 23.35 2.27
C SER A 157 0.04 22.20 2.61
N TRP A 158 0.62 21.61 1.57
CA TRP A 158 1.53 20.45 1.67
C TRP A 158 3.00 20.80 1.44
N ARG A 159 3.30 22.09 1.24
CA ARG A 159 4.66 22.59 1.04
C ARG A 159 5.59 22.23 2.20
N GLY A 160 5.16 22.53 3.43
CA GLY A 160 5.92 22.21 4.65
C GLY A 160 6.13 20.70 4.80
N THR A 161 5.12 19.90 4.48
CA THR A 161 5.19 18.43 4.53
C THR A 161 6.23 17.87 3.56
N ALA A 162 6.31 18.41 2.34
CA ALA A 162 7.36 18.04 1.39
C ALA A 162 8.77 18.45 1.87
N VAL A 163 8.89 19.60 2.55
CA VAL A 163 10.14 20.04 3.19
C VAL A 163 10.59 19.04 4.26
N GLU A 164 9.69 18.62 5.16
CA GLU A 164 10.03 17.68 6.23
C GLU A 164 10.58 16.34 5.68
N PHE A 165 10.00 15.81 4.60
CA PHE A 165 10.54 14.61 3.94
C PHE A 165 11.93 14.84 3.33
N ARG A 166 12.14 16.03 2.72
CA ARG A 166 13.44 16.41 2.16
C ARG A 166 14.51 16.54 3.25
N GLU A 167 14.19 17.20 4.35
CA GLU A 167 15.12 17.39 5.47
C GLU A 167 15.45 16.06 6.14
N THR A 168 14.47 15.17 6.30
CA THR A 168 14.72 13.80 6.77
C THR A 168 15.81 13.12 5.93
N LEU A 169 15.66 13.12 4.61
CA LEU A 169 16.60 12.46 3.71
C LEU A 169 17.99 13.12 3.75
N ARG A 170 18.04 14.46 3.75
CA ARG A 170 19.30 15.22 3.86
C ARG A 170 20.03 14.89 5.16
N GLU A 171 19.34 14.95 6.30
CA GLU A 171 19.93 14.70 7.61
C GLU A 171 20.42 13.25 7.77
N VAL A 172 19.73 12.28 7.18
CA VAL A 172 20.17 10.88 7.16
C VAL A 172 21.45 10.73 6.34
N LEU A 173 21.50 11.34 5.15
CA LEU A 173 22.70 11.32 4.31
C LEU A 173 23.88 12.01 5.00
N ASP A 174 23.66 13.16 5.62
CA ASP A 174 24.69 13.89 6.36
C ASP A 174 25.20 13.09 7.57
N LYS A 175 24.32 12.32 8.23
CA LYS A 175 24.68 11.48 9.37
C LYS A 175 25.45 10.22 8.98
N LEU A 176 25.05 9.55 7.90
CA LEU A 176 25.63 8.28 7.46
C LEU A 176 26.85 8.45 6.55
N ALA A 177 26.98 9.59 5.89
CA ALA A 177 28.11 9.95 5.02
C ALA A 177 28.60 11.37 5.32
N PRO A 178 29.33 11.56 6.44
CA PRO A 178 29.97 12.83 6.74
C PRO A 178 30.89 13.28 5.60
N ASP A 179 30.91 14.58 5.30
CA ASP A 179 31.63 15.11 4.15
C ASP A 179 33.11 14.72 4.13
N GLU A 180 33.75 14.73 5.31
CA GLU A 180 35.17 14.42 5.46
C GLU A 180 35.46 12.95 5.14
N ASP A 181 34.59 12.04 5.58
CA ASP A 181 34.73 10.61 5.28
C ASP A 181 34.54 10.35 3.78
N VAL A 182 33.57 11.03 3.15
CA VAL A 182 33.33 10.92 1.71
C VAL A 182 34.50 11.46 0.90
N LYS A 183 35.06 12.62 1.29
CA LYS A 183 36.25 13.21 0.64
C LYS A 183 37.49 12.34 0.80
N ALA A 184 37.59 11.59 1.91
CA ALA A 184 38.71 10.71 2.18
C ALA A 184 38.71 9.42 1.36
N GLN A 185 37.62 9.10 0.63
CA GLN A 185 37.57 7.88 -0.18
C GLN A 185 38.58 7.91 -1.35
N PRO A 186 39.26 6.78 -1.62
CA PRO A 186 40.14 6.66 -2.78
C PRO A 186 39.40 6.98 -4.09
N GLY A 187 39.93 7.91 -4.87
CA GLY A 187 39.36 8.29 -6.17
C GLY A 187 38.17 9.27 -6.09
N PHE A 188 37.86 9.81 -4.91
CA PHE A 188 36.85 10.87 -4.80
C PHE A 188 37.22 12.09 -5.64
N LYS A 189 36.26 12.57 -6.43
CA LYS A 189 36.32 13.82 -7.19
C LYS A 189 35.00 14.54 -7.05
N LEU A 190 35.02 15.83 -6.74
CA LEU A 190 33.81 16.64 -6.70
C LEU A 190 33.14 16.66 -8.08
N GLU A 191 31.80 16.58 -8.10
CA GLU A 191 31.04 16.85 -9.31
C GLU A 191 31.22 18.32 -9.72
N GLN A 192 31.05 18.63 -11.01
CA GLN A 192 31.24 19.99 -11.53
C GLN A 192 30.38 20.99 -10.73
N ASP A 193 31.00 22.11 -10.33
CA ASP A 193 30.41 23.19 -9.55
C ASP A 193 29.97 22.84 -8.11
N ALA A 194 30.28 21.63 -7.61
CA ALA A 194 29.95 21.24 -6.25
C ALA A 194 30.97 21.81 -5.24
N LYS A 195 30.47 22.43 -4.16
CA LYS A 195 31.30 22.92 -3.04
C LYS A 195 31.65 21.83 -2.00
N GLY A 196 31.01 20.68 -2.11
CA GLY A 196 31.15 19.54 -1.20
C GLY A 196 30.52 18.28 -1.81
N PRO A 197 30.63 17.12 -1.13
CA PRO A 197 30.06 15.88 -1.63
C PRO A 197 28.57 16.01 -1.91
N THR A 198 28.16 15.64 -3.12
CA THR A 198 26.74 15.70 -3.48
C THR A 198 25.97 14.55 -2.81
N MET A 199 24.65 14.68 -2.68
CA MET A 199 23.81 13.60 -2.11
C MET A 199 23.99 12.26 -2.83
N ARG A 200 24.25 12.31 -4.15
CA ARG A 200 24.61 11.12 -4.93
C ARG A 200 25.90 10.49 -4.43
N GLN A 201 26.95 11.29 -4.24
CA GLN A 201 28.24 10.81 -3.74
C GLN A 201 28.14 10.25 -2.33
N LYS A 202 27.37 10.90 -1.46
CA LYS A 202 27.04 10.41 -0.10
C LYS A 202 26.31 9.07 -0.13
N THR A 203 25.32 8.93 -1.01
CA THR A 203 24.60 7.66 -1.20
C THR A 203 25.56 6.54 -1.61
N ILE A 204 26.40 6.78 -2.63
CA ILE A 204 27.39 5.81 -3.11
C ILE A 204 28.36 5.43 -1.98
N PHE A 205 28.81 6.40 -1.18
CA PHE A 205 29.65 6.16 -0.01
C PHE A 205 28.97 5.18 0.97
N ILE A 206 27.69 5.42 1.32
CA ILE A 206 26.94 4.58 2.26
C ILE A 206 26.82 3.16 1.73
N LEU A 207 26.41 3.00 0.46
CA LEU A 207 26.23 1.69 -0.16
C LEU A 207 27.54 0.90 -0.22
N LYS A 208 28.66 1.55 -0.60
CA LYS A 208 29.99 0.92 -0.59
C LYS A 208 30.45 0.53 0.82
N SER A 209 30.23 1.41 1.81
CA SER A 209 30.64 1.15 3.19
C SER A 209 29.95 -0.06 3.82
N ARG A 210 28.81 -0.51 3.25
CA ARG A 210 28.04 -1.66 3.73
C ARG A 210 28.43 -3.00 3.14
N HIS A 211 29.51 -3.05 2.35
CA HIS A 211 30.18 -4.30 2.03
C HIS A 211 29.26 -5.38 1.44
N ILE A 212 28.64 -5.10 0.29
CA ILE A 212 28.58 -6.17 -0.71
C ILE A 212 30.05 -6.51 -1.01
N ALA A 213 30.50 -7.70 -0.62
CA ALA A 213 31.92 -8.05 -0.60
C ALA A 213 32.58 -7.87 -1.98
N GLU A 214 33.62 -7.03 -2.04
CA GLU A 214 34.44 -6.70 -3.22
C GLU A 214 34.90 -7.93 -4.03
N LYS A 215 34.97 -9.10 -3.40
CA LYS A 215 35.47 -10.36 -3.97
C LYS A 215 34.44 -11.22 -4.73
N GLN A 216 33.15 -10.84 -4.76
CA GLN A 216 32.12 -11.49 -5.62
C GLN A 216 31.73 -10.63 -6.84
N ILE A 217 32.40 -9.51 -7.04
CA ILE A 217 31.92 -8.37 -7.84
C ILE A 217 32.94 -8.03 -8.94
N LYS A 218 32.96 -8.80 -10.02
CA LYS A 218 33.57 -8.35 -11.29
C LYS A 218 32.55 -8.26 -12.41
N PRO A 219 31.67 -9.26 -12.59
CA PRO A 219 30.51 -9.15 -13.49
C PRO A 219 29.34 -8.36 -12.87
N LEU A 220 29.25 -8.32 -11.53
CA LEU A 220 28.28 -7.54 -10.77
C LEU A 220 28.74 -6.10 -10.51
N ALA A 221 30.02 -5.77 -10.73
CA ALA A 221 30.57 -4.44 -10.42
C ALA A 221 29.92 -3.36 -11.27
N ASP A 222 29.80 -3.63 -12.58
CA ASP A 222 29.19 -2.69 -13.52
C ASP A 222 27.67 -2.62 -13.29
N GLY A 223 27.02 -3.74 -12.93
CA GLY A 223 25.61 -3.76 -12.57
C GLY A 223 25.33 -3.01 -11.27
N ILE A 224 26.16 -3.18 -10.24
CA ILE A 224 26.08 -2.46 -8.97
C ILE A 224 26.38 -0.98 -9.19
N ASN A 225 27.39 -0.62 -9.98
CA ASN A 225 27.66 0.78 -10.33
C ASN A 225 26.48 1.43 -11.07
N ILE A 226 25.82 0.71 -11.98
CA ILE A 226 24.61 1.18 -12.67
C ILE A 226 23.46 1.32 -11.68
N VAL A 227 23.23 0.35 -10.79
CA VAL A 227 22.17 0.41 -9.78
C VAL A 227 22.44 1.53 -8.77
N GLU A 228 23.66 1.67 -8.27
CA GLU A 228 24.11 2.77 -7.41
C GLU A 228 23.96 4.13 -8.12
N GLU A 229 24.30 4.21 -9.40
CA GLU A 229 24.09 5.40 -10.21
C GLU A 229 22.60 5.72 -10.39
N LEU A 230 21.76 4.70 -10.64
CA LEU A 230 20.32 4.85 -10.78
C LEU A 230 19.67 5.24 -9.44
N ILE A 231 20.08 4.64 -8.33
CA ILE A 231 19.63 4.98 -6.98
C ILE A 231 20.08 6.39 -6.63
N GLY A 232 21.32 6.76 -6.92
CA GLY A 232 21.83 8.12 -6.72
C GLY A 232 21.09 9.17 -7.56
N LYS A 233 20.80 8.87 -8.82
CA LYS A 233 19.96 9.72 -9.70
C LYS A 233 18.52 9.79 -9.20
N PHE A 234 17.97 8.67 -8.72
CA PHE A 234 16.64 8.60 -8.14
C PHE A 234 16.55 9.46 -6.87
N ILE A 235 17.45 9.29 -5.90
CA ILE A 235 17.51 10.10 -4.67
C ILE A 235 17.67 11.59 -5.01
N ARG A 236 18.54 11.93 -5.96
CA ARG A 236 18.68 13.30 -6.45
C ARG A 236 17.38 13.83 -7.06
N SER A 237 16.71 13.04 -7.90
CA SER A 237 15.42 13.39 -8.51
C SER A 237 14.34 13.59 -7.45
N VAL A 238 14.30 12.75 -6.42
CA VAL A 238 13.38 12.89 -5.27
C VAL A 238 13.66 14.18 -4.50
N TYR A 239 14.93 14.49 -4.25
CA TYR A 239 15.32 15.75 -3.61
C TYR A 239 14.96 16.96 -4.47
N GLU A 240 15.31 16.96 -5.75
CA GLU A 240 15.01 18.05 -6.69
C GLU A 240 13.50 18.27 -6.80
N ARG A 241 12.72 17.19 -6.93
CA ARG A 241 11.26 17.22 -6.95
C ARG A 241 10.68 17.79 -5.66
N SER A 242 11.21 17.37 -4.51
CA SER A 242 10.82 17.91 -3.20
C SER A 242 11.21 19.38 -3.06
N SER A 243 12.35 19.79 -3.62
CA SER A 243 12.81 21.18 -3.65
C SER A 243 11.90 22.05 -4.52
N VAL A 244 11.54 21.60 -5.71
CA VAL A 244 10.59 22.29 -6.61
C VAL A 244 9.21 22.40 -5.96
N ALA A 245 8.75 21.35 -5.29
CA ALA A 245 7.51 21.36 -4.51
C ALA A 245 7.53 22.44 -3.42
N THR A 246 8.70 22.83 -2.91
CA THR A 246 8.77 23.99 -2.01
C THR A 246 8.41 25.29 -2.74
N HIS A 247 8.71 25.48 -4.01
CA HIS A 247 8.48 26.75 -4.70
C HIS A 247 7.14 26.83 -5.43
N MET A 248 6.42 25.72 -5.55
CA MET A 248 5.13 25.63 -6.25
C MET A 248 4.01 25.17 -5.31
N HIS A 249 2.75 25.39 -5.70
CA HIS A 249 1.62 24.82 -4.96
C HIS A 249 1.70 23.30 -5.03
N THR A 250 1.86 22.65 -3.86
CA THR A 250 1.99 21.19 -3.75
C THR A 250 0.66 20.61 -3.30
N SER A 251 0.11 19.69 -4.08
CA SER A 251 -1.11 18.96 -3.72
C SER A 251 -0.84 17.84 -2.72
N LYS A 252 -1.89 17.31 -2.08
CA LYS A 252 -1.76 16.18 -1.16
C LYS A 252 -1.23 14.93 -1.86
N GLU A 253 -1.70 14.68 -3.08
CA GLU A 253 -1.29 13.54 -3.91
C GLU A 253 0.20 13.61 -4.24
N GLU A 254 0.71 14.82 -4.52
CA GLU A 254 2.12 15.04 -4.78
C GLU A 254 2.97 14.82 -3.53
N ALA A 255 2.53 15.32 -2.37
CA ALA A 255 3.20 15.06 -1.09
C ALA A 255 3.18 13.56 -0.72
N CYS A 256 2.11 12.83 -1.02
CA CYS A 256 2.05 11.37 -0.88
C CYS A 256 3.08 10.65 -1.77
N LYS A 257 3.25 11.09 -3.03
CA LYS A 257 4.29 10.53 -3.91
C LYS A 257 5.69 10.78 -3.37
N ILE A 258 5.95 11.99 -2.87
CA ILE A 258 7.23 12.34 -2.22
C ILE A 258 7.46 11.43 -1.00
N LYS A 259 6.46 11.25 -0.13
CA LYS A 259 6.52 10.31 1.00
C LYS A 259 6.96 8.92 0.53
N ASP A 260 6.31 8.37 -0.49
CA ASP A 260 6.61 7.01 -0.95
C ASP A 260 8.04 6.88 -1.48
N TYR A 261 8.52 7.88 -2.24
CA TYR A 261 9.89 7.87 -2.74
C TYR A 261 10.93 8.04 -1.63
N VAL A 262 10.70 8.96 -0.69
CA VAL A 262 11.60 9.16 0.45
C VAL A 262 11.61 7.92 1.34
N THR A 263 10.46 7.29 1.58
CA THR A 263 10.37 6.04 2.33
C THR A 263 11.20 4.94 1.66
N LEU A 264 11.07 4.76 0.35
CA LEU A 264 11.84 3.76 -0.39
C LEU A 264 13.34 4.04 -0.28
N ALA A 265 13.76 5.29 -0.46
CA ALA A 265 15.15 5.70 -0.30
C ALA A 265 15.66 5.42 1.13
N LEU A 266 14.86 5.72 2.16
CA LEU A 266 15.22 5.48 3.55
C LEU A 266 15.29 3.98 3.88
N ILE A 267 14.38 3.16 3.37
CA ILE A 267 14.43 1.71 3.58
C ILE A 267 15.75 1.14 3.07
N GLU A 268 16.17 1.54 1.87
CA GLU A 268 17.45 1.14 1.28
C GLU A 268 18.64 1.71 2.08
N LEU A 269 18.62 3.02 2.34
CA LEU A 269 19.66 3.71 3.11
C LEU A 269 19.73 3.29 4.58
N LEU A 270 18.76 2.57 5.14
CA LEU A 270 18.75 2.12 6.53
C LEU A 270 18.79 0.59 6.67
N GLU A 271 18.87 -0.15 5.56
CA GLU A 271 18.84 -1.63 5.52
C GLU A 271 17.62 -2.24 6.22
N ILE A 272 16.46 -1.58 6.12
CA ILE A 272 15.24 -2.06 6.74
C ILE A 272 14.71 -3.23 5.90
N ARG A 273 14.73 -4.44 6.47
CA ARG A 273 14.18 -5.63 5.81
C ARG A 273 12.65 -5.64 5.97
N THR A 274 11.95 -5.44 4.85
CA THR A 274 10.49 -5.61 4.72
C THR A 274 10.11 -7.04 4.36
#